data_AF-A0A7S2JUS7-F1
#
_entry.id   AF-A0A7S2JUS7-F1
#
_cell.length_a   1.000
_cell.length_b   1.000
_cell.length_c   1.000
_cell.angle_alpha   90.00
_cell.angle_beta   90.00
_cell.angle_gamma   90.00
#
_symmetry.space_group_name_H-M   'P 1'
#
loop_
_entity.id
_entity.type
_entity.pdbx_description
1 polymer ?
#
loop_
_entity_poly.entity_id
_entity_poly.type
_entity_poly.pdbx_seq_one_letter_code
_entity_poly.pdbx_strand_id
1 'polypeptide(L)'
;NDDKKNALMALGTAPTAELRERALDWNTSGAVKLQDCMYLPLVMHRSSAEGMDATWSFFTAKLSKYSDMLCSASSSLMDHVIGGACANFATQAKADEVDAFFESHKEDFAKNQRKIGQLTENMKNNVSYLAKFEASGAKQWLLDTATAKAAALS
;
A
#
# COMPACT_ATOMS: atom_id res chain seq x y z
N ASN A 1 1.17 -22.74 11.68
CA ASN A 1 0.94 -21.95 10.44
C ASN A 1 0.84 -20.47 10.80
N ASP A 2 0.11 -20.15 11.87
CA ASP A 2 -0.12 -18.78 12.33
C ASP A 2 1.14 -18.02 12.74
N ASP A 3 2.11 -18.66 13.39
CA ASP A 3 3.37 -18.00 13.77
C ASP A 3 4.17 -17.48 12.57
N LYS A 4 4.12 -18.19 11.43
CA LYS A 4 4.79 -17.75 10.20
C LYS A 4 4.10 -16.52 9.63
N LYS A 5 2.78 -16.50 9.63
CA LYS A 5 2.00 -15.32 9.23
C LYS A 5 2.26 -14.14 10.16
N ASN A 6 2.29 -14.35 11.47
CA ASN A 6 2.61 -13.31 12.45
C ASN A 6 4.01 -12.74 12.22
N ALA A 7 5.00 -13.59 11.94
CA ALA A 7 6.34 -13.15 11.58
C ALA A 7 6.36 -12.29 10.29
N LEU A 8 5.63 -12.70 9.24
CA LEU A 8 5.51 -11.92 8.01
C LEU A 8 4.87 -10.54 8.25
N MET A 9 3.82 -10.49 9.07
CA MET A 9 3.17 -9.24 9.44
C MET A 9 4.10 -8.33 10.25
N ALA A 10 4.88 -8.88 11.18
CA ALA A 10 5.86 -8.12 11.95
C ALA A 10 7.00 -7.56 11.07
N LEU A 11 7.44 -8.30 10.05
CA LEU A 11 8.40 -7.78 9.06
C LEU A 11 7.81 -6.63 8.23
N GLY A 12 6.50 -6.60 8.03
CA GLY A 12 5.80 -5.48 7.40
C GLY A 12 5.96 -4.18 8.17
N THR A 13 6.15 -4.22 9.50
CA THR A 13 6.35 -3.01 10.32
C THR A 13 7.84 -2.63 10.46
N ALA A 14 8.66 -2.95 9.45
CA ALA A 14 10.09 -2.64 9.46
C ALA A 14 10.33 -1.12 9.66
N PRO A 15 11.20 -0.72 10.62
CA PRO A 15 11.29 0.68 11.06
C PRO A 15 12.16 1.57 10.16
N THR A 16 13.10 0.99 9.39
CA THR A 16 14.03 1.75 8.54
C THR A 16 13.85 1.42 7.07
N ALA A 17 14.32 2.31 6.19
CA ALA A 17 14.26 2.11 4.75
C ALA A 17 15.02 0.85 4.32
N GLU A 18 16.21 0.62 4.88
CA GLU A 18 17.06 -0.53 4.57
C GLU A 18 16.38 -1.85 4.98
N LEU A 19 15.71 -1.87 6.13
CA LEU A 19 14.98 -3.05 6.58
C LEU A 19 13.72 -3.30 5.74
N ARG A 20 13.01 -2.25 5.31
CA ARG A 20 11.86 -2.37 4.40
C ARG A 20 12.27 -2.97 3.06
N GLU A 21 13.32 -2.44 2.45
CA GLU A 21 13.83 -2.94 1.17
C GLU A 21 14.26 -4.41 1.30
N ARG A 22 15.05 -4.76 2.33
CA ARG A 22 15.46 -6.15 2.57
C ARG A 22 14.27 -7.08 2.78
N ALA A 23 13.24 -6.63 3.49
CA ALA A 23 12.03 -7.41 3.75
C ALA A 23 11.25 -7.65 2.44
N LEU A 24 11.12 -6.66 1.57
CA LEU A 24 10.46 -6.78 0.27
C LEU A 24 11.26 -7.65 -0.72
N ASP A 25 12.58 -7.51 -0.72
CA ASP A 25 13.46 -8.32 -1.58
C ASP A 25 13.46 -9.79 -1.13
N TRP A 26 13.46 -10.05 0.19
CA TRP A 26 13.27 -11.40 0.73
C TRP A 26 11.87 -11.96 0.38
N ASN A 27 10.82 -11.15 0.47
CA ASN A 27 9.46 -11.55 0.12
C ASN A 27 9.32 -12.02 -1.34
N THR A 28 10.10 -11.42 -2.26
CA THR A 28 10.11 -11.76 -3.70
C THR A 28 11.23 -12.71 -4.11
N SER A 29 12.02 -13.22 -3.16
CA SER A 29 13.16 -14.11 -3.44
C SER A 29 12.79 -15.58 -3.71
N GLY A 30 11.51 -15.95 -3.52
CA GLY A 30 11.05 -17.35 -3.50
C GLY A 30 11.18 -18.04 -2.14
N ALA A 31 11.76 -17.39 -1.12
CA ALA A 31 11.79 -17.90 0.25
C ALA A 31 10.42 -17.90 0.95
N VAL A 32 9.51 -17.00 0.53
CA VAL A 32 8.14 -16.92 1.02
C VAL A 32 7.23 -17.72 0.10
N LYS A 33 6.30 -18.49 0.68
CA LYS A 33 5.31 -19.23 -0.11
C LYS A 33 4.46 -18.25 -0.91
N LEU A 34 4.15 -18.62 -2.15
CA LEU A 34 3.41 -17.77 -3.07
C LEU A 34 2.08 -17.27 -2.49
N GLN A 35 1.29 -18.15 -1.88
CA GLN A 35 0.03 -17.79 -1.24
C GLN A 35 0.14 -16.84 -0.04
N ASP A 36 1.35 -16.64 0.50
CA ASP A 36 1.61 -15.81 1.68
C ASP A 36 2.37 -14.52 1.34
N CYS A 37 2.83 -14.37 0.08
CA CYS A 37 3.70 -13.27 -0.35
C CYS A 37 3.01 -11.90 -0.33
N MET A 38 1.68 -11.85 -0.17
CA MET A 38 0.93 -10.60 -0.08
C MET A 38 0.89 -10.01 1.32
N TYR A 39 1.12 -10.79 2.38
CA TYR A 39 0.96 -10.31 3.76
C TYR A 39 1.97 -9.21 4.12
N LEU A 40 3.24 -9.42 3.79
CA LEU A 40 4.32 -8.49 4.12
C LEU A 40 4.12 -7.12 3.45
N PRO A 41 3.99 -7.01 2.10
CA PRO A 41 3.77 -5.71 1.46
C PRO A 41 2.46 -5.07 1.91
N LEU A 42 1.39 -5.84 2.10
CA LEU A 42 0.10 -5.30 2.57
C LEU A 42 0.21 -4.62 3.95
N VAL A 43 0.93 -5.23 4.90
CA VAL A 43 1.13 -4.64 6.23
C VAL A 43 2.08 -3.45 6.15
N MET A 44 3.18 -3.57 5.38
CA MET A 44 4.14 -2.49 5.21
C MET A 44 3.50 -1.23 4.64
N HIS A 45 2.69 -1.39 3.60
CA HIS A 45 1.95 -0.31 2.99
C HIS A 45 1.00 0.38 3.97
N ARG A 46 0.44 -0.33 4.95
CA ARG A 46 -0.50 0.24 5.93
C ARG A 46 0.18 0.79 7.18
N SER A 47 1.48 0.57 7.34
CA SER A 47 2.18 0.85 8.60
C SER A 47 2.54 2.33 8.78
N SER A 48 2.84 3.03 7.69
CA SER A 48 3.43 4.39 7.69
C SER A 48 3.41 4.97 6.28
N ALA A 49 3.56 6.29 6.15
CA ALA A 49 3.70 6.94 4.85
C ALA A 49 4.95 6.44 4.11
N GLU A 50 6.06 6.26 4.83
CA GLU A 50 7.30 5.70 4.29
C GLU A 50 7.13 4.25 3.84
N GLY A 51 6.28 3.47 4.52
CA GLY A 51 5.91 2.13 4.10
C GLY A 51 5.06 2.10 2.83
N MET A 52 4.12 3.05 2.68
CA MET A 52 3.36 3.22 1.44
C MET A 52 4.29 3.51 0.26
N ASP A 53 5.19 4.47 0.43
CA ASP A 53 6.15 4.84 -0.62
C ASP A 53 7.11 3.68 -0.94
N ALA A 54 7.66 3.02 0.09
CA ALA A 54 8.59 1.90 -0.10
C ALA A 54 7.95 0.74 -0.89
N THR A 55 6.71 0.38 -0.56
CA THR A 55 6.01 -0.71 -1.27
C THR A 55 5.68 -0.35 -2.72
N TRP A 56 5.28 0.89 -2.99
CA TRP A 56 5.04 1.37 -4.35
C TRP A 56 6.32 1.45 -5.18
N SER A 57 7.38 2.08 -4.64
CA SER A 57 8.68 2.18 -5.31
C SER A 57 9.28 0.82 -5.59
N PHE A 58 9.18 -0.12 -4.66
CA PHE A 58 9.68 -1.47 -4.88
C PHE A 58 8.86 -2.22 -5.95
N PHE A 59 7.52 -2.11 -5.90
CA PHE A 59 6.65 -2.74 -6.89
C PHE A 59 6.95 -2.29 -8.31
N THR A 60 7.07 -0.98 -8.53
CA THR A 60 7.37 -0.43 -9.86
C THR A 60 8.80 -0.74 -10.30
N ALA A 61 9.80 -0.65 -9.40
CA ALA A 61 11.19 -0.94 -9.73
C ALA A 61 11.49 -2.43 -9.97
N LYS A 62 10.70 -3.33 -9.37
CA LYS A 62 10.89 -4.79 -9.43
C LYS A 62 9.69 -5.49 -10.07
N LEU A 63 8.96 -4.82 -10.96
CA LEU A 63 7.77 -5.36 -11.60
C LEU A 63 8.02 -6.75 -12.21
N SER A 64 9.15 -6.94 -12.91
CA SER A 64 9.50 -8.24 -13.50
C SER A 64 9.56 -9.38 -12.48
N LYS A 65 10.09 -9.13 -11.26
CA LYS A 65 10.09 -10.14 -10.19
C LYS A 65 8.67 -10.55 -9.80
N TYR A 66 7.75 -9.59 -9.71
CA TYR A 66 6.35 -9.87 -9.41
C TYR A 66 5.66 -10.60 -10.55
N SER A 67 5.91 -10.20 -11.80
CA SER A 67 5.36 -10.87 -12.98
C SER A 67 5.81 -12.32 -13.07
N ASP A 68 7.11 -12.59 -12.91
CA ASP A 68 7.67 -13.95 -12.93
C ASP A 68 7.07 -14.83 -11.83
N MET A 69 6.84 -14.24 -10.65
CA MET A 69 6.30 -14.94 -9.49
C MET A 69 4.77 -15.18 -9.59
N LEU A 70 4.01 -14.25 -10.17
CA LEU A 70 2.55 -14.18 -9.99
C LEU A 70 1.73 -14.29 -11.28
N CYS A 71 2.25 -13.88 -12.44
CA CYS A 71 1.46 -13.80 -13.68
C CYS A 71 0.93 -15.17 -14.15
N SER A 72 1.62 -16.25 -13.82
CA SER A 72 1.22 -17.62 -14.15
C SER A 72 0.33 -18.28 -13.09
N ALA A 73 0.23 -17.72 -11.88
CA ALA A 73 -0.33 -18.42 -10.72
C ALA A 73 -1.78 -18.06 -10.41
N SER A 74 -2.12 -16.77 -10.27
CA SER A 74 -3.50 -16.34 -9.99
C SER A 74 -3.68 -14.82 -10.13
N SER A 75 -4.70 -14.40 -10.89
CA SER A 75 -5.07 -12.97 -10.98
C SER A 75 -5.52 -12.39 -9.65
N SER A 76 -6.17 -13.19 -8.78
CA SER A 76 -6.63 -12.71 -7.47
C SER A 76 -5.47 -12.45 -6.50
N LEU A 77 -4.40 -13.21 -6.60
CA LEU A 77 -3.20 -12.97 -5.79
C LEU A 77 -2.48 -11.70 -6.26
N MET A 78 -2.43 -11.47 -7.58
CA MET A 78 -1.93 -10.21 -8.12
C MET A 78 -2.80 -9.02 -7.68
N ASP A 79 -4.13 -9.14 -7.63
CA ASP A 79 -5.01 -8.09 -7.10
C ASP A 79 -4.66 -7.70 -5.65
N HIS A 80 -4.27 -8.68 -4.82
CA HIS A 80 -3.82 -8.43 -3.45
C HIS A 80 -2.46 -7.72 -3.40
N VAL A 81 -1.53 -8.11 -4.27
CA VAL A 81 -0.20 -7.47 -4.36
C VAL A 81 -0.32 -6.04 -4.86
N ILE A 82 -1.12 -5.78 -5.88
CA ILE A 82 -1.43 -4.43 -6.36
C ILE A 82 -2.03 -3.60 -5.20
N GLY A 83 -3.00 -4.16 -4.46
CA GLY A 83 -3.56 -3.51 -3.28
C GLY A 83 -2.57 -3.27 -2.14
N GLY A 84 -1.53 -4.11 -2.02
CA GLY A 84 -0.43 -3.94 -1.08
C GLY A 84 0.69 -3.03 -1.58
N ALA A 85 0.62 -2.53 -2.81
CA ALA A 85 1.61 -1.63 -3.39
C ALA A 85 1.10 -0.18 -3.46
N CYS A 86 -0.18 0.04 -3.78
CA CYS A 86 -0.66 1.38 -4.10
C CYS A 86 -2.00 1.80 -3.51
N ALA A 87 -2.60 1.06 -2.58
CA ALA A 87 -3.91 1.45 -2.04
C ALA A 87 -3.89 2.80 -1.28
N ASN A 88 -5.06 3.42 -1.13
CA ASN A 88 -5.31 4.49 -0.15
C ASN A 88 -4.45 5.77 -0.21
N PHE A 89 -3.65 6.01 -1.24
CA PHE A 89 -3.07 7.34 -1.44
C PHE A 89 -4.19 8.41 -1.49
N ALA A 90 -3.88 9.62 -1.01
CA ALA A 90 -4.84 10.71 -0.84
C ALA A 90 -4.40 12.01 -1.52
N THR A 91 -3.55 11.90 -2.55
CA THR A 91 -3.07 13.05 -3.35
C THR A 91 -3.38 12.82 -4.82
N GLN A 92 -3.78 13.88 -5.53
CA GLN A 92 -4.08 13.79 -6.97
C GLN A 92 -2.86 13.31 -7.77
N ALA A 93 -1.68 13.89 -7.50
CA ALA A 93 -0.44 13.53 -8.19
C ALA A 93 -0.14 12.03 -8.13
N LYS A 94 -0.34 11.39 -6.96
CA LYS A 94 -0.11 9.95 -6.82
C LYS A 94 -1.19 9.11 -7.50
N ALA A 95 -2.45 9.55 -7.52
CA ALA A 95 -3.50 8.88 -8.27
C ALA A 95 -3.17 8.88 -9.78
N ASP A 96 -2.72 10.02 -10.31
CA ASP A 96 -2.34 10.18 -11.72
C ASP A 96 -1.10 9.34 -12.06
N GLU A 97 -0.10 9.30 -11.17
CA GLU A 97 1.09 8.46 -11.30
C GLU A 97 0.73 6.97 -11.38
N VAL A 98 -0.17 6.50 -10.51
CA VAL A 98 -0.63 5.10 -10.48
C VAL A 98 -1.44 4.77 -11.73
N ASP A 99 -2.37 5.63 -12.14
CA ASP A 99 -3.15 5.47 -13.38
C ASP A 99 -2.19 5.36 -14.60
N ALA A 100 -1.21 6.26 -14.71
CA ALA A 100 -0.24 6.26 -15.81
C ALA A 100 0.66 5.01 -15.81
N PHE A 101 1.10 4.56 -14.64
CA PHE A 101 1.88 3.33 -14.52
C PHE A 101 1.10 2.13 -15.04
N PHE A 102 -0.16 1.95 -14.61
CA PHE A 102 -0.94 0.79 -15.04
C PHE A 102 -1.42 0.88 -16.50
N GLU A 103 -1.65 2.07 -17.05
CA GLU A 103 -1.96 2.23 -18.48
C GLU A 103 -0.72 1.91 -19.34
N SER A 104 0.48 2.31 -18.92
CA SER A 104 1.72 1.95 -19.64
C SER A 104 2.06 0.45 -19.57
N HIS A 105 1.50 -0.29 -18.61
CA HIS A 105 1.67 -1.73 -18.42
C HIS A 105 0.35 -2.50 -18.60
N LYS A 106 -0.57 -1.96 -19.41
CA LYS A 106 -1.94 -2.46 -19.51
C LYS A 106 -2.03 -3.93 -19.91
N GLU A 107 -1.16 -4.38 -20.81
CA GLU A 107 -1.10 -5.76 -21.26
C GLU A 107 -0.68 -6.72 -20.13
N ASP A 108 0.30 -6.32 -19.30
CA ASP A 108 0.76 -7.10 -18.16
C ASP A 108 -0.35 -7.26 -17.11
N PHE A 109 -1.24 -6.27 -17.01
CA PHE A 109 -2.32 -6.21 -16.03
C PHE A 109 -3.73 -6.37 -16.63
N ALA A 110 -3.86 -7.02 -17.79
CA ALA A 110 -5.15 -7.16 -18.49
C ALA A 110 -6.22 -7.84 -17.61
N LYS A 111 -5.83 -8.75 -16.71
CA LYS A 111 -6.73 -9.47 -15.79
C LYS A 111 -7.07 -8.68 -14.51
N ASN A 112 -6.37 -7.59 -14.23
CA ASN A 112 -6.44 -6.83 -12.98
C ASN A 112 -7.09 -5.44 -13.15
N GLN A 113 -7.52 -5.10 -14.37
CA GLN A 113 -8.07 -3.78 -14.73
C GLN A 113 -9.19 -3.31 -13.80
N ARG A 114 -10.09 -4.21 -13.41
CA ARG A 114 -11.17 -3.89 -12.46
C ARG A 114 -10.63 -3.46 -11.09
N LYS A 115 -9.63 -4.18 -10.57
CA LYS A 115 -9.03 -3.88 -9.27
C LYS A 115 -8.27 -2.56 -9.31
N ILE A 116 -7.52 -2.33 -10.39
CA ILE A 116 -6.78 -1.08 -10.63
C ILE A 116 -7.74 0.10 -10.66
N GLY A 117 -8.81 0.04 -11.46
CA GLY A 117 -9.82 1.11 -11.53
C GLY A 117 -10.46 1.40 -10.18
N GLN A 118 -10.85 0.37 -9.43
CA GLN A 118 -11.38 0.56 -8.07
C GLN A 118 -10.40 1.26 -7.13
N LEU A 119 -9.11 0.94 -7.22
CA LEU A 119 -8.08 1.56 -6.37
C LEU A 119 -7.89 3.02 -6.73
N THR A 120 -7.80 3.36 -8.02
CA THR A 120 -7.53 4.74 -8.45
C THR A 120 -8.77 5.63 -8.28
N GLU A 121 -9.98 5.09 -8.45
CA GLU A 121 -11.23 5.73 -8.02
C GLU A 121 -11.23 6.01 -6.51
N ASN A 122 -10.83 5.02 -5.70
CA ASN A 122 -10.76 5.21 -4.25
C ASN A 122 -9.73 6.30 -3.85
N MET A 123 -8.59 6.39 -4.55
CA MET A 123 -7.62 7.47 -4.31
C MET A 123 -8.23 8.85 -4.64
N LYS A 124 -8.96 8.98 -5.75
CA LYS A 124 -9.66 10.22 -6.12
C LYS A 124 -10.73 10.59 -5.08
N ASN A 125 -11.44 9.59 -4.55
CA ASN A 125 -12.38 9.77 -3.44
C ASN A 125 -11.68 10.25 -2.16
N ASN A 126 -10.51 9.71 -1.83
CA ASN A 126 -9.71 10.16 -0.69
C ASN A 126 -9.28 11.62 -0.82
N VAL A 127 -8.86 12.04 -2.02
CA VAL A 127 -8.52 13.45 -2.30
C VAL A 127 -9.71 14.36 -2.04
N SER A 128 -10.88 14.02 -2.59
CA SER A 128 -12.12 14.81 -2.38
C SER A 128 -12.54 14.83 -0.91
N TYR A 129 -12.43 13.70 -0.22
CA TYR A 129 -12.77 13.58 1.19
C TYR A 129 -11.84 14.43 2.06
N LEU A 130 -10.52 14.37 1.81
CA LEU A 130 -9.54 15.15 2.57
C LEU A 130 -9.80 16.66 2.41
N ALA A 131 -10.09 17.13 1.19
CA ALA A 131 -10.45 18.53 0.96
C ALA A 131 -11.72 18.95 1.73
N LYS A 132 -12.75 18.10 1.77
CA LYS A 132 -13.97 18.35 2.57
C LYS A 132 -13.68 18.33 4.07
N PHE A 133 -12.85 17.40 4.53
CA PHE A 133 -12.44 17.31 5.93
C PHE A 133 -11.70 18.57 6.37
N GLU A 134 -10.75 19.07 5.57
CA GLU A 134 -10.02 20.31 5.84
C GLU A 134 -10.94 21.53 5.88
N ALA A 135 -11.88 21.63 4.95
CA ALA A 135 -12.85 22.73 4.90
C ALA A 135 -13.89 22.69 6.05
N SER A 136 -14.12 21.54 6.67
CA SER A 136 -15.17 21.36 7.69
C SER A 136 -14.84 21.96 9.06
N GLY A 137 -13.59 22.34 9.32
CA GLY A 137 -13.11 22.71 10.65
C GLY A 137 -12.90 21.53 11.61
N ALA A 138 -13.17 20.28 11.17
CA ALA A 138 -12.99 19.09 12.00
C ALA A 138 -11.54 18.91 12.49
N LYS A 139 -10.55 19.29 11.68
CA LYS A 139 -9.14 19.30 12.10
C LYS A 139 -8.91 20.20 13.30
N GLN A 140 -9.48 21.41 13.29
CA GLN A 140 -9.34 22.35 14.40
C GLN A 140 -10.07 21.82 15.64
N TRP A 141 -11.29 21.32 15.48
CA TRP A 141 -12.06 20.71 16.57
C TRP A 141 -11.30 19.57 17.27
N LEU A 142 -10.61 18.71 16.51
CA LEU A 142 -9.77 17.65 17.09
C LEU A 142 -8.60 18.20 17.91
N LEU A 143 -7.92 19.24 17.41
CA LEU A 143 -6.79 19.87 18.10
C LEU A 143 -7.23 20.54 19.40
N ASP A 144 -8.35 21.27 19.36
CA ASP A 144 -8.91 21.95 20.52
C ASP A 144 -9.32 20.94 21.60
N THR A 145 -9.97 19.86 21.19
CA THR A 145 -10.42 18.79 22.09
C THR A 145 -9.24 18.06 22.75
N ALA A 146 -8.18 17.76 21.99
CA ALA A 146 -6.98 17.12 22.52
C ALA A 146 -6.27 18.02 23.55
N THR A 147 -6.18 19.32 23.26
CA THR A 147 -5.57 20.32 24.15
C THR A 147 -6.37 20.47 25.44
N ALA A 148 -7.70 20.58 25.35
CA ALA A 148 -8.57 20.67 26.52
C ALA A 148 -8.46 19.44 27.43
N LYS A 149 -8.36 18.23 26.84
CA LYS A 149 -8.19 16.99 27.60
C LYS A 149 -6.83 16.92 28.31
N ALA A 150 -5.75 17.40 27.68
CA ALA A 150 -4.43 17.44 28.29
C ALA A 150 -4.40 18.39 29.51
N ALA A 151 -5.03 19.56 29.40
CA ALA A 151 -5.12 20.54 30.48
C ALA A 151 -5.97 20.06 31.68
N ALA A 152 -6.94 19.17 31.46
CA ALA A 152 -7.75 18.60 32.54
C ALA A 152 -7.01 17.49 33.34
N LEU A 153 -5.87 17.00 32.83
CA LEU A 153 -5.06 15.94 33.45
C LEU A 153 -3.79 16.47 34.13
N SER A 154 -3.50 17.76 34.00
CA SER A 154 -2.40 18.48 34.66
C SER A 154 -2.88 19.21 35.90
#